data_AF-A0A0Q6VMS9-F1
#
_entry.id   AF-A0A0Q6VMS9-F1
#
_cell.length_a   1.000
_cell.length_b   1.000
_cell.length_c   1.000
_cell.angle_alpha   90.00
_cell.angle_beta   90.00
_cell.angle_gamma   90.00
#
_symmetry.space_group_name_H-M   'P 1'
#
loop_
_entity.id
_entity.type
_entity.pdbx_description
1 polymer ?
#
loop_
_entity_poly.entity_id
_entity_poly.type
_entity_poly.pdbx_seq_one_letter_code
_entity_poly.pdbx_strand_id
1 'polypeptide(L)'
;MRTLAVALLLVLAGCGGGSDDPPATKATTTAPTQAVTTPTIAPPKGTPAPEALSKFRCAKTSKGIWNSSGFIANTGKTKVTYQVTVYVGEAAGGAEKAKTRQLANVSAGGSTRFVINNLPAPDNGGSCHVQVLAQR
;
A
#
# COMPACT_ATOMS: atom_id res chain seq x y z
N MET A 1 -23.72 -56.56 15.76
CA MET A 1 -24.20 -56.48 14.35
C MET A 1 -23.10 -55.76 13.58
N ARG A 2 -22.21 -56.49 12.90
CA ARG A 2 -22.22 -56.72 11.43
C ARG A 2 -22.12 -55.39 10.64
N THR A 3 -20.90 -54.99 10.23
CA THR A 3 -20.32 -55.09 8.85
C THR A 3 -20.81 -53.95 7.92
N LEU A 4 -20.07 -53.23 7.06
CA LEU A 4 -18.84 -53.40 6.26
C LEU A 4 -18.24 -51.97 6.03
N ALA A 5 -16.94 -51.70 6.12
CA ALA A 5 -15.90 -51.89 5.09
C ALA A 5 -16.27 -51.38 3.68
N VAL A 6 -15.53 -50.42 3.12
CA VAL A 6 -14.87 -50.48 1.79
C VAL A 6 -13.91 -49.28 1.67
N ALA A 7 -12.63 -49.62 1.51
CA ALA A 7 -11.54 -48.78 1.06
C ALA A 7 -11.52 -48.71 -0.49
N LEU A 8 -10.96 -47.66 -1.09
CA LEU A 8 -10.17 -47.70 -2.34
C LEU A 8 -9.68 -46.26 -2.62
N LEU A 9 -8.41 -45.89 -2.42
CA LEU A 9 -7.21 -46.18 -3.23
C LEU A 9 -7.23 -45.60 -4.67
N LEU A 10 -6.25 -44.70 -4.88
CA LEU A 10 -5.29 -44.66 -5.99
C LEU A 10 -5.62 -43.90 -7.30
N VAL A 11 -4.79 -42.86 -7.51
CA VAL A 11 -3.81 -42.72 -8.61
C VAL A 11 -4.22 -42.06 -9.94
N LEU A 12 -3.29 -41.17 -10.31
CA LEU A 12 -3.01 -40.51 -11.57
C LEU A 12 -3.31 -41.32 -12.85
N ALA A 13 -3.93 -40.64 -13.82
CA ALA A 13 -3.62 -40.74 -15.24
C ALA A 13 -3.85 -39.32 -15.82
N GLY A 14 -2.97 -38.67 -16.58
CA GLY A 14 -1.89 -39.21 -17.40
C GLY A 14 -2.38 -39.45 -18.83
N CYS A 15 -2.21 -38.43 -19.67
CA CYS A 15 -1.95 -38.50 -21.13
C CYS A 15 -3.04 -39.04 -22.09
N GLY A 16 -3.24 -38.32 -23.20
CA GLY A 16 -3.77 -38.91 -24.43
C GLY A 16 -4.16 -37.89 -25.50
N GLY A 17 -3.30 -37.69 -26.51
CA GLY A 17 -3.71 -37.11 -27.80
C GLY A 17 -2.62 -36.38 -28.59
N GLY A 18 -1.72 -37.11 -29.25
CA GLY A 18 -1.15 -36.70 -30.55
C GLY A 18 -2.04 -37.30 -31.66
N SER A 19 -2.09 -36.86 -32.92
CA SER A 19 -1.33 -35.94 -33.77
C SER A 19 -2.29 -35.48 -34.89
N ASP A 20 -2.02 -34.35 -35.56
CA ASP A 20 -2.20 -34.12 -37.02
C ASP A 20 -2.09 -32.60 -37.34
N ASP A 21 -0.97 -32.21 -37.96
CA ASP A 21 -0.87 -31.04 -38.86
C ASP A 21 -1.37 -31.48 -40.26
N PRO A 22 -1.70 -30.61 -41.26
CA PRO A 22 -1.86 -29.13 -41.36
C PRO A 22 -3.24 -28.81 -42.08
N PRO A 23 -3.58 -27.68 -42.78
CA PRO A 23 -2.79 -26.52 -43.22
C PRO A 23 -3.44 -25.10 -43.14
N ALA A 24 -2.54 -24.11 -43.19
CA ALA A 24 -2.59 -22.87 -43.98
C ALA A 24 -3.73 -21.82 -43.80
N THR A 25 -3.28 -20.65 -43.30
CA THR A 25 -3.63 -19.27 -43.73
C THR A 25 -4.98 -18.66 -43.34
N LYS A 26 -4.98 -17.66 -42.44
CA LYS A 26 -5.19 -16.22 -42.77
C LYS A 26 -5.42 -15.36 -41.52
N ALA A 27 -4.85 -14.14 -41.62
CA ALA A 27 -5.31 -12.87 -41.08
C ALA A 27 -5.23 -12.60 -39.56
N THR A 28 -4.15 -11.91 -39.19
CA THR A 28 -4.10 -10.66 -38.42
C THR A 28 -5.37 -10.26 -37.64
N THR A 29 -5.28 -10.29 -36.31
CA THR A 29 -5.42 -9.10 -35.45
C THR A 29 -4.93 -9.50 -34.06
N THR A 30 -3.63 -9.35 -33.81
CA THR A 30 -3.09 -9.37 -32.44
C THR A 30 -3.56 -8.08 -31.79
N ALA A 31 -4.66 -8.15 -31.03
CA ALA A 31 -5.02 -7.07 -30.13
C ALA A 31 -3.81 -6.83 -29.22
N PRO A 32 -3.33 -5.59 -29.05
CA PRO A 32 -2.27 -5.33 -28.12
C PRO A 32 -2.82 -5.66 -26.73
N THR A 33 -2.34 -6.76 -26.15
CA THR A 33 -2.41 -6.97 -24.70
C THR A 33 -1.72 -5.76 -24.10
N GLN A 34 -2.51 -4.76 -23.72
CA GLN A 34 -2.03 -3.66 -22.90
C GLN A 34 -1.60 -4.34 -21.60
N ALA A 35 -0.30 -4.60 -21.50
CA ALA A 35 0.31 -4.90 -20.22
C ALA A 35 -0.10 -3.72 -19.33
N VAL A 36 -1.03 -4.00 -18.40
CA VAL A 36 -1.35 -3.09 -17.31
C VAL A 36 -0.03 -2.94 -16.58
N THR A 37 0.68 -1.87 -16.93
CA THR A 37 1.85 -1.43 -16.20
C THR A 37 1.28 -0.91 -14.90
N THR A 38 1.08 -1.82 -13.96
CA THR A 38 0.82 -1.45 -12.58
C THR A 38 1.96 -0.47 -12.24
N PRO A 39 1.67 0.81 -11.97
CA PRO A 39 2.74 1.76 -11.73
C PRO A 39 3.51 1.25 -10.52
N THR A 40 4.75 0.84 -10.75
CA THR A 40 5.68 0.50 -9.68
C THR A 40 5.99 1.80 -8.97
N ILE A 41 5.17 2.15 -7.98
CA ILE A 41 5.44 3.28 -7.09
C ILE A 41 6.76 2.94 -6.40
N ALA A 42 7.81 3.71 -6.70
CA ALA A 42 9.09 3.52 -6.05
C ALA A 42 8.89 3.54 -4.53
N PRO A 43 9.47 2.57 -3.79
CA PRO A 43 9.29 2.52 -2.35
C PRO A 43 9.77 3.84 -1.73
N PRO A 44 9.03 4.36 -0.74
CA PRO A 44 9.38 5.64 -0.15
C PRO A 44 10.74 5.52 0.53
N LYS A 45 11.61 6.51 0.32
CA LYS A 45 12.99 6.49 0.81
C LYS A 45 13.04 6.79 2.30
N GLY A 46 13.74 5.96 3.07
CA GLY A 46 14.00 6.16 4.50
C GLY A 46 13.73 4.91 5.35
N THR A 47 14.06 4.97 6.62
CA THR A 47 13.81 3.91 7.60
C THR A 47 12.47 4.14 8.30
N PRO A 48 11.57 3.15 8.41
CA PRO A 48 10.36 3.26 9.23
C PRO A 48 10.68 3.71 10.66
N ALA A 49 9.97 4.74 11.13
CA ALA A 49 10.10 5.31 12.47
C ALA A 49 8.73 5.67 13.09
N PRO A 50 7.79 4.70 13.20
CA PRO A 50 6.46 4.95 13.77
C PRO A 50 6.52 5.45 15.22
N GLU A 51 7.53 5.03 15.98
CA GLU A 51 7.78 5.43 17.38
C GLU A 51 8.09 6.92 17.54
N ALA A 52 8.52 7.59 16.47
CA ALA A 52 8.75 9.04 16.48
C ALA A 52 7.43 9.84 16.51
N LEU A 53 6.31 9.23 16.12
CA LEU A 53 5.01 9.87 16.04
C LEU A 53 4.30 9.90 17.38
N SER A 54 3.82 11.06 17.78
CA SER A 54 2.97 11.22 18.96
C SER A 54 1.80 12.17 18.71
N LYS A 55 0.76 12.02 19.54
CA LYS A 55 -0.47 12.85 19.52
C LYS A 55 -1.09 12.97 18.12
N PHE A 56 -1.02 11.90 17.33
CA PHE A 56 -1.59 11.89 15.99
C PHE A 56 -3.11 12.09 16.06
N ARG A 57 -3.60 12.96 15.19
CA ARG A 57 -5.01 13.24 14.97
C ARG A 57 -5.25 13.33 13.47
N CYS A 58 -6.29 12.67 13.02
CA CYS A 58 -6.76 12.74 11.64
C CYS A 58 -8.27 12.74 11.69
N ALA A 59 -8.89 13.81 11.19
CA ALA A 59 -10.33 14.00 11.32
C ALA A 59 -10.87 14.84 10.17
N LYS A 60 -12.14 14.57 9.85
CA LYS A 60 -12.95 15.39 8.96
C LYS A 60 -13.41 16.63 9.72
N THR A 61 -13.23 17.80 9.14
CA THR A 61 -13.77 19.07 9.66
C THR A 61 -15.27 19.15 9.42
N SER A 62 -15.94 20.14 10.03
CA SER A 62 -17.36 20.42 9.79
C SER A 62 -17.69 20.75 8.32
N LYS A 63 -16.70 21.18 7.54
CA LYS A 63 -16.82 21.44 6.09
C LYS A 63 -16.58 20.20 5.23
N GLY A 64 -16.44 19.03 5.84
CA GLY A 64 -16.17 17.78 5.13
C GLY A 64 -14.72 17.58 4.69
N ILE A 65 -13.80 18.47 5.07
CA ILE A 65 -12.38 18.41 4.65
C ILE A 65 -11.59 17.61 5.68
N TRP A 66 -10.81 16.62 5.24
CA TRP A 66 -9.90 15.86 6.11
C TRP A 66 -8.59 16.61 6.36
N ASN A 67 -8.18 16.66 7.62
CA ASN A 67 -6.89 17.20 8.03
C ASN A 67 -6.21 16.23 9.02
N SER A 68 -4.87 16.24 9.03
CA SER A 68 -4.11 15.53 10.05
C SER A 68 -3.07 16.41 10.73
N SER A 69 -2.72 16.06 11.96
CA SER A 69 -1.66 16.70 12.72
C SER A 69 -1.07 15.75 13.74
N GLY A 70 0.12 16.09 14.23
CA GLY A 70 0.81 15.36 15.27
C GLY A 70 2.16 15.98 15.58
N PHE A 71 2.96 15.27 16.35
CA PHE A 71 4.34 15.65 16.69
C PHE A 71 5.28 14.54 16.29
N ILE A 72 6.42 14.92 15.70
CA ILE A 72 7.54 14.04 15.43
C ILE A 72 8.65 14.36 16.42
N ALA A 73 9.07 13.38 17.20
CA ALA A 73 10.19 13.48 18.12
C ALA A 73 11.42 12.77 17.55
N ASN A 74 12.57 13.42 17.63
CA ASN A 74 13.86 12.82 17.33
C ASN A 74 14.56 12.47 18.64
N THR A 75 14.48 11.20 19.05
CA THR A 75 15.17 10.69 20.24
C THR A 75 16.64 10.34 19.98
N GLY A 76 17.12 10.56 18.76
CA GLY A 76 18.51 10.32 18.36
C GLY A 76 19.46 11.44 18.78
N LYS A 77 20.75 11.23 18.46
CA LYS A 77 21.86 12.13 18.82
C LYS A 77 22.23 13.14 17.73
N THR A 78 21.71 12.96 16.51
CA THR A 78 21.98 13.83 15.34
C THR A 78 20.68 14.42 14.81
N LYS A 79 20.78 15.47 13.99
CA LYS A 79 19.62 16.01 13.26
C LYS A 79 19.13 14.97 12.25
N VAL A 80 17.82 14.85 12.11
CA VAL A 80 17.17 13.90 11.18
C VAL A 80 16.08 14.63 10.40
N THR A 81 15.94 14.28 9.12
CA THR A 81 14.78 14.69 8.33
C THR A 81 13.72 13.59 8.41
N TYR A 82 12.48 13.94 8.70
CA TYR A 82 11.38 12.97 8.71
C TYR A 82 10.44 13.22 7.54
N GLN A 83 9.93 12.14 6.97
CA GLN A 83 8.85 12.15 6.00
C GLN A 83 7.60 11.56 6.65
N VAL A 84 6.53 12.34 6.74
CA VAL A 84 5.23 11.91 7.24
C VAL A 84 4.27 11.83 6.05
N THR A 85 3.79 10.63 5.76
CA THR A 85 2.82 10.36 4.71
C THR A 85 1.49 9.98 5.36
N VAL A 86 0.39 10.61 4.95
CA VAL A 86 -0.95 10.31 5.45
C VAL A 86 -1.89 10.03 4.28
N TYR A 87 -2.67 8.97 4.43
CA TYR A 87 -3.66 8.51 3.48
C TYR A 87 -5.00 8.28 4.20
N VAL A 88 -6.11 8.60 3.54
CA VAL A 88 -7.46 8.35 4.07
C VAL A 88 -8.17 7.42 3.10
N GLY A 89 -8.58 6.23 3.56
CA GLY A 89 -9.21 5.21 2.73
C GLY A 89 -8.96 3.80 3.23
N GLU A 90 -9.11 2.81 2.35
CA GLU A 90 -8.85 1.40 2.67
C GLU A 90 -7.35 1.11 2.86
N ALA A 91 -7.01 0.20 3.78
CA ALA A 91 -5.61 -0.12 4.09
C ALA A 91 -4.82 -0.69 2.90
N ALA A 92 -5.51 -1.38 1.98
CA ALA A 92 -4.93 -1.91 0.75
C ALA A 92 -4.53 -0.80 -0.25
N GLY A 93 -4.89 0.45 0.04
CA GLY A 93 -4.76 1.57 -0.89
C GLY A 93 -5.99 1.67 -1.81
N GLY A 94 -6.09 2.80 -2.49
CA GLY A 94 -7.18 3.10 -3.41
C GLY A 94 -6.73 4.14 -4.44
N ALA A 95 -7.67 4.64 -5.24
CA ALA A 95 -7.36 5.68 -6.23
C ALA A 95 -6.92 7.01 -5.58
N GLU A 96 -7.27 7.21 -4.31
CA GLU A 96 -6.93 8.43 -3.58
C GLU A 96 -5.43 8.58 -3.35
N LYS A 97 -4.94 9.81 -3.46
CA LYS A 97 -3.52 10.10 -3.28
C LYS A 97 -3.21 10.37 -1.81
N ALA A 98 -2.23 9.65 -1.28
CA ALA A 98 -1.60 10.03 -0.02
C ALA A 98 -0.94 11.42 -0.14
N LYS A 99 -0.93 12.18 0.96
CA LYS A 99 -0.14 13.41 1.06
C LYS A 99 1.05 13.21 1.97
N THR A 100 2.16 13.81 1.54
CA THR A 100 3.44 13.70 2.23
C THR A 100 3.90 15.08 2.70
N ARG A 101 4.46 15.14 3.91
CA ARG A 101 5.13 16.31 4.44
C ARG A 101 6.52 15.94 4.95
N GLN A 102 7.52 16.69 4.52
CA GLN A 102 8.87 16.61 5.07
C GLN A 102 9.03 17.56 6.24
N LEU A 103 9.72 17.10 7.28
CA LEU A 103 10.15 17.86 8.44
C LEU A 103 11.67 17.82 8.46
N ALA A 104 12.28 18.82 7.84
CA ALA A 104 13.73 18.89 7.73
C ALA A 104 14.37 19.27 9.07
N ASN A 105 15.56 18.72 9.32
CA ASN A 105 16.45 19.16 10.39
C ASN A 105 15.85 19.12 11.81
N VAL A 106 15.04 18.12 12.14
CA VAL A 106 14.54 17.94 13.51
C VAL A 106 15.74 17.68 14.42
N SER A 107 15.96 18.58 15.38
CA SER A 107 17.13 18.54 16.26
C SER A 107 17.18 17.25 17.08
N ALA A 108 18.39 16.83 17.45
CA ALA A 108 18.58 15.76 18.42
C ALA A 108 17.83 16.08 19.73
N GLY A 109 17.09 15.13 20.27
CA GLY A 109 16.20 15.31 21.43
C GLY A 109 15.00 16.25 21.18
N GLY A 110 14.85 16.79 19.97
CA GLY A 110 13.83 17.78 19.63
C GLY A 110 12.49 17.16 19.25
N SER A 111 11.46 18.00 19.23
CA SER A 111 10.15 17.66 18.70
C SER A 111 9.63 18.76 17.78
N THR A 112 8.96 18.38 16.70
CA THR A 112 8.35 19.31 15.74
C THR A 112 6.92 18.90 15.43
N ARG A 113 6.01 19.89 15.48
CA ARG A 113 4.62 19.69 15.07
C ARG A 113 4.51 19.65 13.55
N PHE A 114 3.65 18.77 13.03
CA PHE A 114 3.23 18.79 11.64
C PHE A 114 1.72 18.95 11.50
N VAL A 115 1.33 19.45 10.33
CA VAL A 115 -0.07 19.54 9.88
C VAL A 115 -0.12 19.20 8.40
N ILE A 116 -1.06 18.36 7.98
CA ILE A 116 -1.34 18.10 6.57
C ILE A 116 -2.81 18.43 6.33
N ASN A 117 -3.04 19.47 5.53
CA ASN A 117 -4.37 19.96 5.24
C ASN A 117 -4.91 19.37 3.93
N ASN A 118 -6.23 19.33 3.82
CA ASN A 118 -6.97 18.94 2.61
C ASN A 118 -6.57 17.53 2.14
N LEU A 119 -6.52 16.55 3.03
CA LEU A 119 -6.23 15.17 2.68
C LEU A 119 -7.30 14.65 1.70
N PRO A 120 -6.90 14.11 0.53
CA PRO A 120 -7.81 13.37 -0.33
C PRO A 120 -8.39 12.18 0.44
N ALA A 121 -9.67 11.92 0.23
CA ALA A 121 -10.39 10.84 0.87
C ALA A 121 -11.56 10.43 -0.04
N PRO A 122 -11.99 9.16 0.00
CA PRO A 122 -13.19 8.72 -0.69
C PRO A 122 -14.43 9.50 -0.22
N ASP A 123 -15.48 9.57 -1.03
CA ASP A 123 -16.71 10.31 -0.71
C ASP A 123 -17.34 9.86 0.63
N ASN A 124 -17.33 8.54 0.87
CA ASN A 124 -17.83 7.92 2.10
C ASN A 124 -16.84 8.06 3.30
N GLY A 125 -15.69 8.71 3.10
CA GLY A 125 -14.60 8.79 4.06
C GLY A 125 -13.77 7.51 4.12
N GLY A 126 -13.03 7.34 5.21
CA GLY A 126 -12.22 6.15 5.43
C GLY A 126 -11.36 6.24 6.68
N SER A 127 -10.66 5.16 6.99
CA SER A 127 -9.65 5.13 8.04
C SER A 127 -8.43 5.96 7.65
N CYS A 128 -7.83 6.64 8.62
CA CYS A 128 -6.56 7.33 8.40
C CYS A 128 -5.39 6.39 8.64
N HIS A 129 -4.53 6.29 7.63
CA HIS A 129 -3.27 5.55 7.67
C HIS A 129 -2.12 6.55 7.67
N VAL A 130 -1.12 6.32 8.51
CA VAL A 130 0.04 7.19 8.64
C VAL A 130 1.31 6.37 8.57
N GLN A 131 2.27 6.84 7.78
CA GLN A 131 3.61 6.30 7.70
C GLN A 131 4.60 7.40 8.06
N VAL A 132 5.57 7.07 8.91
CA VAL A 132 6.68 7.96 9.26
C VAL A 132 7.99 7.27 8.87
N LEU A 133 8.81 7.99 8.11
CA LEU A 133 10.13 7.54 7.69
C LEU A 133 11.18 8.55 8.15
N ALA A 134 12.24 8.05 8.76
CA ALA A 134 13.45 8.82 9.04
C ALA A 134 14.39 8.77 7.82
N GLN A 135 14.86 9.94 7.40
CA GLN A 135 15.87 10.14 6.36
C GLN A 135 17.14 10.63 7.06
N ARG A 136 18.09 9.72 7.17
CA ARG A 136 19.40 9.94 7.79
C ARG A 136 20.48 9.99 6.72
#